data_AF-Q12E66-F1
#
_entry.id   AF-Q12E66-F1
#
_cell.length_a   1.000
_cell.length_b   1.000
_cell.length_c   1.000
_cell.angle_alpha   90.00
_cell.angle_beta   90.00
_cell.angle_gamma   90.00
#
_symmetry.space_group_name_H-M   'P 1'
#
loop_
_entity.id
_entity.type
_entity.pdbx_description
1 polymer ?
#
loop_
_entity_poly.entity_id
_entity_poly.type
_entity_poly.pdbx_seq_one_letter_code
_entity_poly.pdbx_strand_id
1 'polypeptide(L)'
;MTLFYPGKGKSMESGIKRKQGDYTLAFKLSVVEQVEKGDLTYKQAQHRYGIQGRSTVLVWLRKHGRQAWGGAASSRPTMPISPKSPRSASDVPLTPEQKIKALEVQLREAREKAQLFEAVLDVLKKDYGVRVVKKPLGKSSRKSSSRS
;
A
#
# COMPACT_ATOMS: atom_id res chain seq x y z
N MET A 1 23.63 30.25 21.30
CA MET A 1 24.29 29.37 20.30
C MET A 1 23.38 29.18 19.11
N THR A 2 23.60 29.97 18.07
CA THR A 2 22.88 29.89 16.79
C THR A 2 23.46 28.72 16.01
N LEU A 3 22.68 27.65 15.80
CA LEU A 3 23.13 26.50 15.01
C LEU A 3 23.20 26.89 13.53
N PHE A 4 24.43 27.17 13.09
CA PHE A 4 24.86 27.27 11.71
C PHE A 4 24.64 25.92 11.01
N TYR A 5 23.69 25.85 10.09
CA TYR A 5 23.53 24.68 9.22
C TYR A 5 24.50 24.81 8.04
N PRO A 6 25.56 23.99 7.94
CA PRO A 6 26.47 24.01 6.81
C PRO A 6 25.70 23.61 5.54
N GLY A 7 25.78 24.49 4.53
CA GLY A 7 25.22 24.27 3.20
C GLY A 7 25.76 22.98 2.60
N LYS A 8 24.86 22.03 2.32
CA LYS A 8 25.23 20.80 1.62
C LYS A 8 25.53 21.11 0.15
N GLY A 9 26.72 20.66 -0.25
CA GLY A 9 27.39 20.93 -1.51
C GLY A 9 26.58 20.69 -2.77
N LYS A 10 26.89 21.50 -3.78
CA LYS A 10 26.58 21.23 -5.19
C LYS A 10 27.16 19.86 -5.57
N SER A 11 26.30 18.87 -5.75
CA SER A 11 26.66 17.68 -6.54
C SER A 11 26.51 18.07 -8.01
N MET A 12 27.65 18.18 -8.70
CA MET A 12 27.72 18.29 -10.15
C MET A 12 27.39 16.92 -10.76
N GLU A 13 26.11 16.61 -10.91
CA GLU A 13 25.69 15.60 -11.89
C GLU A 13 25.32 16.34 -13.18
N SER A 14 26.12 16.10 -14.20
CA SER A 14 25.88 16.43 -15.61
C SER A 14 24.60 15.74 -16.09
N GLY A 15 23.45 16.28 -15.69
CA GLY A 15 22.14 15.68 -15.89
C GLY A 15 21.46 16.25 -17.12
N ILE A 16 21.07 15.36 -18.04
CA ILE A 16 20.17 15.63 -19.16
C ILE A 16 18.93 16.32 -18.60
N LYS A 17 18.77 17.62 -18.87
CA LYS A 17 17.59 18.39 -18.44
C LYS A 17 16.39 17.88 -19.22
N ARG A 18 15.45 17.24 -18.52
CA ARG A 18 14.19 16.78 -19.12
C ARG A 18 13.27 17.98 -19.28
N LYS A 19 12.70 18.16 -20.47
CA LYS A 19 11.66 19.16 -20.74
C LYS A 19 10.29 18.59 -20.38
N GLN A 20 9.27 19.45 -20.30
CA GLN A 20 7.92 19.05 -19.92
C GLN A 20 7.34 17.91 -20.78
N GLY A 21 7.73 17.82 -22.05
CA GLY A 21 7.32 16.76 -22.98
C GLY A 21 7.89 15.38 -22.64
N ASP A 22 9.00 15.30 -21.92
CA ASP A 22 9.66 14.03 -21.57
C ASP A 22 9.01 13.36 -20.34
N TYR A 23 8.04 14.02 -19.72
CA TYR A 23 7.34 13.51 -18.55
C TYR A 23 6.16 12.62 -18.95
N THR A 24 6.48 11.46 -19.54
CA THR A 24 5.50 10.41 -19.78
C THR A 24 4.85 9.96 -18.47
N LEU A 25 3.63 9.44 -18.54
CA LEU A 25 2.92 8.98 -17.34
C LEU A 25 3.71 7.88 -16.60
N ALA A 26 4.29 6.93 -17.35
CA ALA A 26 5.14 5.87 -16.80
C ALA A 26 6.34 6.44 -16.03
N PHE A 27 6.99 7.47 -16.60
CA PHE A 27 8.10 8.14 -15.93
C PHE A 27 7.66 8.78 -14.60
N LYS A 28 6.53 9.52 -14.59
CA LYS A 28 5.99 10.13 -13.36
C LYS A 28 5.71 9.10 -12.28
N LEU A 29 5.10 7.96 -12.65
CA LEU A 29 4.80 6.87 -11.73
C LEU A 29 6.09 6.25 -11.15
N SER A 30 7.10 5.99 -11.98
CA SER A 30 8.38 5.42 -11.53
C SER A 30 9.12 6.31 -10.53
N VAL A 31 9.05 7.64 -10.72
CA VAL A 31 9.66 8.61 -9.81
C VAL A 31 8.90 8.67 -8.50
N VAL A 32 7.56 8.67 -8.54
CA VAL A 32 6.71 8.66 -7.35
C VAL A 32 6.92 7.38 -6.54
N GLU A 33 6.98 6.22 -7.18
CA GLU A 33 7.21 4.94 -6.52
C GLU A 33 8.54 4.90 -5.75
N GLN A 34 9.64 5.34 -6.38
CA GLN A 34 10.94 5.39 -5.72
C GLN A 34 10.97 6.36 -4.53
N VAL A 35 10.25 7.47 -4.63
CA VAL A 35 10.16 8.43 -3.53
C VAL A 35 9.31 7.88 -2.38
N GLU A 36 8.21 7.19 -2.68
CA GLU A 36 7.36 6.57 -1.66
C GLU A 36 8.04 5.38 -0.97
N LYS A 37 8.87 4.63 -1.70
CA LYS A 37 9.68 3.55 -1.17
C LYS A 37 10.79 4.04 -0.23
N GLY A 38 11.15 5.33 -0.32
CA GLY A 38 12.22 5.94 0.47
C GLY A 38 13.61 5.76 -0.14
N ASP A 39 13.72 5.21 -1.35
CA ASP A 39 14.99 5.06 -2.07
C ASP A 39 15.60 6.43 -2.42
N LEU A 40 14.74 7.44 -2.64
CA LEU A 40 15.12 8.81 -2.95
C LEU A 40 14.19 9.81 -2.26
N THR A 41 14.74 10.92 -1.74
CA THR A 41 13.89 12.07 -1.39
C THR A 41 13.48 12.84 -2.65
N TYR A 42 12.36 13.57 -2.59
CA TYR A 42 11.88 14.38 -3.72
C TYR A 42 12.95 15.34 -4.28
N LYS A 43 13.81 15.90 -3.41
CA LYS A 43 14.94 16.76 -3.82
C LYS A 43 15.98 15.97 -4.61
N GLN A 44 16.35 14.79 -4.12
CA GLN A 44 17.31 13.91 -4.81
C GLN A 44 16.74 13.44 -6.15
N ALA A 45 15.45 13.04 -6.20
CA ALA A 45 14.78 12.69 -7.44
C ALA A 45 14.79 13.85 -8.44
N GLN A 46 14.52 15.08 -7.98
CA GLN A 46 14.57 16.26 -8.86
C GLN A 46 15.95 16.44 -9.51
N HIS A 47 17.03 16.34 -8.72
CA HIS A 47 18.39 16.46 -9.23
C HIS A 47 18.78 15.30 -10.15
N ARG A 48 18.57 14.05 -9.71
CA ARG A 48 18.95 12.83 -10.41
C ARG A 48 18.27 12.69 -11.77
N TYR A 49 17.02 13.13 -11.87
CA TYR A 49 16.23 13.04 -13.09
C TYR A 49 16.22 14.33 -13.92
N GLY A 50 16.96 15.37 -13.52
CA GLY A 50 17.02 16.63 -14.25
C GLY A 50 15.67 17.34 -14.36
N ILE A 51 14.82 17.22 -13.34
CA ILE A 51 13.48 17.82 -13.32
C ILE A 51 13.61 19.31 -13.02
N GLN A 52 13.15 20.17 -13.94
CA GLN A 52 13.36 21.61 -13.85
C GLN A 52 12.53 22.28 -12.75
N GLY A 53 11.31 21.80 -12.47
CA GLY A 53 10.42 22.43 -11.50
C GLY A 53 10.64 21.92 -10.08
N ARG A 54 10.89 22.85 -9.14
CA ARG A 54 11.14 22.56 -7.72
C ARG A 54 9.98 21.86 -7.01
N SER A 55 8.76 22.07 -7.49
CA SER A 55 7.54 21.46 -6.96
C SER A 55 6.99 20.35 -7.86
N THR A 56 7.61 20.07 -9.00
CA THR A 56 7.06 19.11 -9.98
C THR A 56 6.93 17.71 -9.40
N VAL A 57 7.95 17.23 -8.68
CA VAL A 57 7.90 15.92 -8.00
C VAL A 57 6.82 15.92 -6.91
N LEU A 58 6.67 17.02 -6.16
CA LEU A 58 5.62 17.17 -5.14
C LEU A 58 4.21 17.21 -5.75
N VAL A 59 4.05 17.78 -6.93
CA VAL A 59 2.80 17.77 -7.70
C VAL A 59 2.48 16.34 -8.15
N TRP A 60 3.47 15.59 -8.62
CA TRP A 60 3.28 14.17 -8.97
C TRP A 60 2.94 13.33 -7.74
N LEU A 61 3.59 13.55 -6.60
CA LEU A 61 3.25 12.87 -5.35
C LEU A 61 1.81 13.18 -4.89
N ARG A 62 1.32 14.41 -5.08
CA ARG A 62 -0.09 14.74 -4.76
C ARG A 62 -1.09 14.11 -5.73
N LYS A 63 -0.72 13.96 -7.00
CA LYS A 63 -1.63 13.44 -8.05
C LYS A 63 -1.59 11.91 -8.17
N HIS A 64 -0.43 11.31 -7.93
CA HIS A 64 -0.14 9.90 -8.18
C HIS A 64 0.40 9.16 -6.94
N GLY A 65 0.67 9.87 -5.84
CA GLY A 65 1.07 9.23 -4.59
C GLY A 65 -0.12 8.59 -3.89
N ARG A 66 0.15 7.47 -3.22
CA ARG A 66 -0.78 6.70 -2.40
C ARG A 66 -0.84 7.25 -0.97
N GLN A 67 0.24 7.87 -0.51
CA GLN A 67 0.25 8.56 0.78
C GLN A 67 -0.46 9.90 0.59
N ALA A 68 -1.36 10.30 1.47
CA ALA A 68 -2.20 11.49 1.31
C ALA A 68 -1.40 12.81 1.44
N TRP A 69 -0.54 13.11 0.46
CA TRP A 69 0.33 14.30 0.40
C TRP A 69 -0.46 15.60 0.16
N GLY A 70 -1.78 15.53 0.01
CA GLY A 70 -2.63 16.59 -0.54
C GLY A 70 -3.58 17.32 0.42
N GLY A 71 -3.58 17.02 1.72
CA GLY A 71 -4.54 17.66 2.65
C GLY A 71 -4.05 17.86 4.08
N ALA A 72 -3.25 16.92 4.61
CA ALA A 72 -2.82 16.97 6.02
C ALA A 72 -1.61 17.90 6.28
N ALA A 73 -0.79 18.21 5.26
CA ALA A 73 0.50 18.90 5.47
C ALA A 73 0.54 20.36 4.99
N SER A 74 -0.52 20.90 4.37
CA SER A 74 -0.47 22.28 3.82
C SER A 74 -1.73 23.11 4.00
N SER A 75 -2.66 22.68 4.86
CA SER A 75 -3.89 23.43 5.11
C SER A 75 -3.79 24.13 6.46
N ARG A 76 -3.67 25.47 6.46
CA ARG A 76 -4.25 26.28 7.55
C ARG A 76 -5.65 25.73 7.86
N PRO A 77 -6.11 25.69 9.12
CA PRO A 77 -7.45 25.24 9.44
C PRO A 77 -8.43 26.31 8.96
N THR A 78 -8.84 26.22 7.70
CA THR A 78 -9.98 26.99 7.20
C THR A 78 -11.16 26.04 7.16
N MET A 79 -12.16 26.41 7.97
CA MET A 79 -13.42 25.74 8.28
C MET A 79 -14.14 25.11 7.07
N PRO A 80 -14.95 24.05 7.28
CA PRO A 80 -15.65 23.39 6.20
C PRO A 80 -16.88 24.21 5.81
N ILE A 81 -17.00 24.55 4.53
CA ILE A 81 -18.28 24.96 3.94
C ILE A 81 -18.58 23.98 2.81
N SER A 82 -19.47 23.04 3.11
CA SER A 82 -20.27 22.32 2.12
C SER A 82 -21.40 23.23 1.65
N PRO A 83 -21.87 23.11 0.39
CA PRO A 83 -23.07 22.30 0.24
C PRO A 83 -23.18 21.47 -1.06
N LYS A 84 -23.66 20.24 -0.86
CA LYS A 84 -24.61 19.45 -1.68
C LYS A 84 -24.12 18.75 -2.95
N SER A 85 -24.54 17.48 -2.99
CA SER A 85 -24.21 16.36 -3.88
C SER A 85 -25.36 16.08 -4.87
N PRO A 86 -25.21 15.15 -5.84
CA PRO A 86 -25.81 13.83 -5.58
C PRO A 86 -24.92 12.63 -5.97
N ARG A 87 -24.57 11.85 -4.94
CA ARG A 87 -24.63 10.39 -4.78
C ARG A 87 -24.31 9.52 -6.02
N SER A 88 -23.13 8.89 -5.96
CA SER A 88 -23.02 7.43 -6.14
C SER A 88 -22.50 6.85 -4.82
N ALA A 89 -23.27 5.96 -4.21
CA ALA A 89 -23.11 5.49 -2.84
C ALA A 89 -22.16 4.27 -2.73
N SER A 90 -20.94 4.37 -3.28
CA SER A 90 -19.96 3.28 -3.23
C SER A 90 -18.57 3.69 -2.73
N ASP A 91 -18.21 4.97 -2.74
CA ASP A 91 -16.82 5.38 -2.50
C ASP A 91 -16.74 6.47 -1.43
N VAL A 92 -17.31 6.21 -0.26
CA VAL A 92 -16.77 6.80 0.96
C VAL A 92 -15.56 5.96 1.31
N PRO A 93 -14.32 6.47 1.20
CA PRO A 93 -13.15 5.72 1.64
C PRO A 93 -13.31 5.48 3.14
N LEU A 94 -13.77 4.27 3.48
CA LEU A 94 -13.86 3.79 4.86
C LEU A 94 -12.54 4.10 5.53
N THR A 95 -12.63 4.87 6.62
CA THR A 95 -11.46 5.23 7.41
C THR A 95 -10.70 3.95 7.76
N PRO A 96 -9.36 3.97 7.77
CA PRO A 96 -8.56 2.77 8.05
C PRO A 96 -8.97 2.12 9.39
N GLU A 97 -9.41 2.92 10.35
CA GLU A 97 -9.94 2.45 11.64
C GLU A 97 -11.24 1.66 11.54
N GLN A 98 -12.17 2.07 10.66
CA GLN A 98 -13.42 1.33 10.42
C GLN A 98 -13.13 -0.03 9.79
N LYS A 99 -12.13 -0.11 8.90
CA LYS A 99 -11.68 -1.38 8.32
C LYS A 99 -11.05 -2.29 9.36
N ILE A 100 -10.21 -1.75 10.24
CA ILE A 100 -9.59 -2.51 11.34
C ILE A 100 -10.68 -3.11 12.24
N LYS A 101 -11.65 -2.30 12.68
CA LYS A 101 -12.76 -2.79 13.52
C LYS A 101 -13.59 -3.87 12.83
N ALA A 102 -13.92 -3.69 11.54
CA ALA A 102 -14.65 -4.69 10.78
C ALA A 102 -13.88 -6.02 10.66
N LEU A 103 -12.57 -5.95 10.43
CA LEU A 103 -11.70 -7.12 10.36
C LEU A 103 -11.54 -7.82 11.71
N GLU A 104 -11.44 -7.07 12.81
CA GLU A 104 -11.40 -7.62 14.17
C GLU A 104 -12.67 -8.39 14.52
N VAL A 105 -13.84 -7.89 14.12
CA VAL A 105 -15.13 -8.57 14.29
C VAL A 105 -15.14 -9.87 13.49
N GLN A 106 -14.74 -9.84 12.21
CA GLN A 106 -14.67 -11.05 11.38
C GLN A 106 -13.71 -12.09 11.95
N LEU A 107 -12.56 -11.67 12.50
CA LEU A 107 -11.61 -12.57 13.16
C LEU A 107 -12.22 -13.22 14.40
N ARG A 108 -12.99 -12.46 15.19
CA ARG A 108 -13.66 -13.00 16.38
C ARG A 108 -14.69 -14.05 15.98
N GLU A 109 -15.57 -13.74 15.03
CA GLU A 109 -16.58 -14.67 14.55
C GLU A 109 -15.97 -15.95 13.96
N ALA A 110 -14.89 -15.82 13.19
CA ALA A 110 -14.19 -16.97 12.62
C ALA A 110 -13.54 -17.85 13.70
N ARG A 111 -12.97 -17.25 14.74
CA ARG A 111 -12.39 -17.97 15.88
C ARG A 111 -13.45 -18.70 16.70
N GLU A 112 -14.56 -18.05 17.00
CA GLU A 112 -15.69 -18.65 17.71
C GLU A 112 -16.27 -19.84 16.94
N LYS A 113 -16.48 -19.68 15.63
CA LYS A 113 -16.91 -20.78 14.75
C LYS A 113 -15.91 -21.93 14.75
N ALA A 114 -14.60 -21.65 14.67
CA ALA A 114 -13.56 -22.67 14.69
C ALA A 114 -13.54 -23.45 16.02
N GLN A 115 -13.67 -22.76 17.15
CA GLN A 115 -13.73 -23.39 18.49
C GLN A 115 -14.96 -24.30 18.61
N LEU A 116 -16.12 -23.86 18.12
CA LEU A 116 -17.32 -24.69 18.08
C LEU A 116 -17.09 -25.95 17.24
N PHE A 117 -16.52 -25.81 16.04
CA PHE A 117 -16.21 -26.97 15.19
C PHE A 117 -15.22 -27.93 15.85
N GLU A 118 -14.19 -27.42 16.52
CA GLU A 118 -13.24 -28.25 17.26
C GLU A 118 -13.91 -29.03 18.38
N ALA A 119 -14.76 -28.37 19.18
CA ALA A 119 -15.52 -29.02 20.25
C ALA A 119 -16.44 -30.12 19.70
N VAL A 120 -17.15 -29.85 18.60
CA VAL A 120 -18.01 -30.83 17.92
C VAL A 120 -17.17 -32.02 17.42
N LEU A 121 -16.01 -31.77 16.81
CA LEU A 121 -15.11 -32.83 16.35
C LEU A 121 -14.60 -33.68 17.53
N ASP A 122 -14.33 -33.08 18.68
CA ASP A 122 -13.87 -33.81 19.85
C ASP A 122 -14.94 -34.69 20.48
N VAL A 123 -16.20 -34.23 20.51
CA VAL A 123 -17.35 -35.07 20.91
C VAL A 123 -17.51 -36.25 19.94
N LEU A 124 -17.46 -35.99 18.63
CA LEU A 124 -17.53 -37.04 17.60
C LEU A 124 -16.41 -38.09 17.70
N LYS A 125 -15.19 -37.67 18.07
CA LYS A 125 -14.08 -38.61 18.32
C LYS A 125 -14.31 -39.43 19.59
N LYS A 126 -14.74 -38.79 20.68
CA LYS A 126 -14.89 -39.40 22.01
C LYS A 126 -16.06 -40.37 22.06
N ASP A 127 -17.22 -39.96 21.56
CA ASP A 127 -18.48 -40.70 21.75
C ASP A 127 -18.78 -41.65 20.58
N TYR A 128 -18.29 -41.32 19.38
CA TYR A 128 -18.60 -42.08 18.15
C TYR A 128 -17.36 -42.70 17.49
N GLY A 129 -16.15 -42.53 18.04
CA GLY A 129 -14.92 -43.14 17.51
C GLY A 129 -14.58 -42.71 16.08
N VAL A 130 -15.14 -41.61 15.58
CA VAL A 130 -14.98 -41.18 14.18
C VAL A 130 -13.53 -40.76 13.96
N ARG A 131 -12.77 -41.55 13.18
CA ARG A 131 -11.44 -41.15 12.69
C ARG A 131 -11.62 -40.04 11.66
N VAL A 132 -11.61 -38.79 12.10
CA VAL A 132 -11.58 -37.61 11.23
C VAL A 132 -10.21 -37.55 10.57
N VAL A 133 -10.03 -38.30 9.49
CA VAL A 133 -8.82 -38.24 8.67
C VAL A 133 -8.83 -36.89 7.97
N LYS A 134 -7.98 -35.97 8.42
CA LYS A 134 -7.60 -34.81 7.62
C LYS A 134 -7.00 -35.36 6.33
N LYS A 135 -7.75 -35.31 5.22
CA LYS A 135 -7.33 -35.83 3.91
C LYS A 135 -5.90 -35.34 3.64
N PRO A 136 -4.90 -36.22 3.55
CA PRO A 136 -3.56 -35.79 3.16
C PRO A 136 -3.69 -35.23 1.74
N LEU A 137 -3.45 -33.93 1.59
CA LEU A 137 -3.34 -33.26 0.30
C LEU A 137 -2.36 -34.07 -0.56
N GLY A 138 -2.86 -34.53 -1.72
CA GLY A 138 -2.38 -35.72 -2.42
C GLY A 138 -0.87 -35.80 -2.61
N LYS A 139 -0.30 -36.93 -2.17
CA LYS A 139 0.92 -37.47 -2.76
C LYS A 139 0.50 -38.49 -3.81
N SER A 140 0.78 -38.20 -5.07
CA SER A 140 1.14 -39.15 -6.14
C SER A 140 0.54 -38.76 -7.49
N SER A 141 1.39 -38.42 -8.44
CA SER A 141 1.56 -39.33 -9.57
C SER A 141 3.04 -39.36 -9.93
N ARG A 142 3.65 -40.52 -9.73
CA ARG A 142 5.03 -40.81 -10.15
C ARG A 142 5.10 -40.66 -11.66
N LYS A 143 6.13 -39.94 -12.13
CA LYS A 143 6.61 -40.00 -13.49
C LYS A 143 6.91 -41.46 -13.85
N SER A 144 6.11 -42.06 -14.73
CA SER A 144 6.53 -43.25 -15.48
C SER A 144 7.45 -42.77 -16.61
N SER A 145 8.75 -42.89 -16.37
CA SER A 145 9.73 -42.95 -17.45
C SER A 145 9.64 -44.33 -18.13
N SER A 146 9.88 -44.30 -19.44
CA SER A 146 10.36 -45.39 -20.33
C SER A 146 9.44 -46.57 -20.66
N ARG A 147 9.16 -46.74 -21.97
CA ARG A 147 9.77 -47.76 -22.87
C ARG A 147 9.32 -47.42 -24.30
N SER A 148 10.27 -47.21 -25.22
CA SER A 148 10.95 -48.20 -26.09
C SER A 148 10.05 -48.66 -27.23
#